data_AF-A0A1F8T9F9-F1
#
_entry.id   AF-A0A1F8T9F9-F1
#
_cell.length_a   1.000
_cell.length_b   1.000
_cell.length_c   1.000
_cell.angle_alpha   90.00
_cell.angle_beta   90.00
_cell.angle_gamma   90.00
#
_symmetry.space_group_name_H-M   'P 1'
#
loop_
_entity.id
_entity.type
_entity.pdbx_description
1 polymer ?
#
loop_
_entity_poly.entity_id
_entity_poly.type
_entity_poly.pdbx_seq_one_letter_code
_entity_poly.pdbx_strand_id
1 'polypeptide(L)'
;MSIDAYGIHLGPLYFRFYGIILMTGALAAAYLAQWMLNQKGKDRDLAWDALIWGLLFGVAGARVYHVLTPSVSSGVTTAYYLTHPLNIIDFSQGGLGIPGAVIGGVLGLWVFARRRKIDLSLLLDVAAPGLALAQAIGRWGNFVNQELYGPPTSLPWGIYIRPENRLSGFEDFTRFHPLFLYESLWNLVNAVFLFWLWRRHGDRLRQGDLFLVYLITYPVGRFLLEFIRLDFVPAFG
;
A
#
# COMPACT_ATOMS: atom_id res chain seq x y z
N MET A 1 25.04 -8.42 -13.76
CA MET A 1 24.17 -7.90 -12.69
C MET A 1 24.75 -6.56 -12.26
N SER A 2 23.95 -5.49 -12.29
CA SER A 2 24.34 -4.18 -11.75
C SER A 2 23.26 -3.68 -10.81
N ILE A 3 23.65 -2.82 -9.86
CA ILE A 3 22.75 -2.25 -8.85
C ILE A 3 22.85 -0.73 -8.95
N ASP A 4 21.71 -0.06 -9.02
CA ASP A 4 21.61 1.39 -8.97
C ASP A 4 20.85 1.85 -7.71
N ALA A 5 20.57 3.16 -7.60
CA ALA A 5 19.89 3.72 -6.44
C ALA A 5 18.46 3.22 -6.23
N TYR A 6 17.83 2.64 -7.27
CA TYR A 6 16.41 2.30 -7.29
C TYR A 6 16.15 0.79 -7.50
N GLY A 7 17.15 0.00 -7.89
CA GLY A 7 16.95 -1.43 -8.11
C GLY A 7 18.15 -2.21 -8.64
N ILE A 8 17.85 -3.41 -9.13
CA ILE A 8 18.81 -4.42 -9.61
C ILE A 8 18.51 -4.75 -11.07
N HIS A 9 19.54 -4.66 -11.91
CA HIS A 9 19.50 -5.10 -13.31
C HIS A 9 20.02 -6.53 -13.45
N LEU A 10 19.17 -7.40 -14.00
CA LEU A 10 19.46 -8.80 -14.34
C LEU A 10 19.15 -9.04 -15.82
N GLY A 11 20.12 -8.73 -16.70
CA GLY A 11 19.92 -8.81 -18.14
C GLY A 11 18.84 -7.81 -18.59
N PRO A 12 17.78 -8.24 -19.30
CA PRO A 12 16.68 -7.36 -19.71
C PRO A 12 15.69 -7.04 -18.56
N LEU A 13 15.81 -7.70 -17.40
CA LEU A 13 14.89 -7.54 -16.28
C LEU A 13 15.41 -6.49 -15.30
N TYR A 14 14.55 -5.54 -14.93
CA TYR A 14 14.83 -4.53 -13.92
C TYR A 14 13.94 -4.71 -12.69
N PHE A 15 14.54 -5.06 -11.56
CA PHE A 15 13.85 -5.28 -10.30
C PHE A 15 13.97 -4.02 -9.43
N ARG A 16 12.89 -3.24 -9.37
CA ARG A 16 12.82 -2.05 -8.51
C ARG A 16 12.75 -2.45 -7.04
N PHE A 17 13.59 -1.83 -6.20
CA PHE A 17 13.54 -2.01 -4.74
C PHE A 17 12.17 -1.67 -4.17
N TYR A 18 11.50 -0.66 -4.72
CA TYR A 18 10.12 -0.31 -4.34
C TYR A 18 9.17 -1.51 -4.45
N GLY A 19 9.21 -2.23 -5.58
CA GLY A 19 8.37 -3.41 -5.80
C GLY A 19 8.73 -4.57 -4.88
N ILE A 20 10.03 -4.77 -4.63
CA ILE A 20 10.52 -5.78 -3.69
C ILE A 20 9.99 -5.49 -2.27
N ILE A 21 10.12 -4.24 -1.80
CA ILE A 21 9.65 -3.80 -0.48
C ILE A 21 8.14 -3.99 -0.34
N LEU A 22 7.36 -3.60 -1.36
CA LEU A 22 5.91 -3.82 -1.35
C LEU A 22 5.56 -5.31 -1.26
N MET A 23 6.23 -6.16 -2.03
CA MET A 23 6.01 -7.61 -1.99
C MET A 23 6.40 -8.17 -0.62
N THR A 24 7.53 -7.76 -0.04
CA THR A 24 7.92 -8.14 1.32
C THR A 24 6.85 -7.76 2.34
N GLY A 25 6.27 -6.56 2.24
CA GLY A 25 5.14 -6.14 3.08
C GLY A 25 3.92 -7.05 2.93
N ALA A 26 3.55 -7.39 1.70
CA ALA A 26 2.43 -8.30 1.42
C ALA A 26 2.66 -9.71 1.97
N LEU A 27 3.88 -10.25 1.83
CA LEU A 27 4.25 -11.55 2.41
C LEU A 27 4.23 -11.52 3.94
N ALA A 28 4.71 -10.44 4.56
CA ALA A 28 4.65 -10.26 6.01
C ALA A 28 3.20 -10.19 6.52
N ALA A 29 2.31 -9.53 5.78
CA ALA A 29 0.89 -9.50 6.09
C ALA A 29 0.25 -10.89 6.02
N ALA A 30 0.51 -11.65 4.96
CA ALA A 30 -0.01 -13.01 4.80
C ALA A 30 0.54 -13.95 5.87
N TYR A 31 1.82 -13.84 6.23
CA TYR A 31 2.41 -14.61 7.31
C TYR A 31 1.75 -14.32 8.66
N LEU A 32 1.53 -13.05 8.98
CA LEU A 32 0.83 -12.66 10.21
C LEU A 32 -0.62 -13.19 10.23
N ALA A 33 -1.34 -13.05 9.11
CA ALA A 33 -2.71 -13.57 8.97
C ALA A 33 -2.75 -15.10 9.10
N GLN A 34 -1.79 -15.82 8.49
CA GLN A 34 -1.63 -17.27 8.61
C GLN A 34 -1.45 -17.66 10.08
N TRP A 35 -0.61 -16.94 10.81
CA TRP A 35 -0.38 -17.20 12.22
C TRP A 35 -1.67 -16.98 13.04
N MET A 36 -2.39 -15.88 12.80
CA MET A 36 -3.66 -15.58 13.49
C MET A 36 -4.75 -16.62 13.19
N LEU A 37 -4.84 -17.10 11.95
CA LEU A 37 -5.76 -18.17 11.54
C LEU A 37 -5.42 -19.49 12.25
N ASN A 38 -4.13 -19.84 12.32
CA ASN A 38 -3.68 -21.04 13.02
C ASN A 38 -4.06 -21.02 14.52
N GLN A 39 -3.96 -19.87 15.18
CA GLN A 39 -4.42 -19.71 16.58
C GLN A 39 -5.94 -19.88 16.74
N LYS A 40 -6.73 -19.70 15.68
CA LYS A 40 -8.17 -19.94 15.65
C LYS A 40 -8.54 -21.35 15.15
N GLY A 41 -7.56 -22.25 14.99
CA GLY A 41 -7.76 -23.60 14.47
C GLY A 41 -8.24 -23.63 13.02
N LYS A 42 -7.95 -22.58 12.24
CA LYS A 42 -8.29 -22.49 10.82
C LYS A 42 -7.11 -22.94 9.96
N ASP A 43 -7.43 -23.37 8.75
CA ASP A 43 -6.44 -23.74 7.75
C ASP A 43 -5.51 -22.55 7.45
N ARG A 44 -4.21 -22.85 7.42
CA ARG A 44 -3.10 -21.91 7.32
C ARG A 44 -2.95 -21.43 5.87
N ASP A 45 -3.32 -22.27 4.92
CA ASP A 45 -3.18 -21.97 3.49
C ASP A 45 -4.20 -20.90 3.04
N LEU A 46 -5.27 -20.70 3.82
CA LEU A 46 -6.26 -19.67 3.56
C LEU A 46 -5.68 -18.26 3.49
N ALA A 47 -4.64 -17.94 4.26
CA ALA A 47 -4.01 -16.62 4.20
C ALA A 47 -3.25 -16.41 2.88
N TRP A 48 -2.55 -17.44 2.41
CA TRP A 48 -1.78 -17.39 1.17
C TRP A 48 -2.68 -17.42 -0.05
N ASP A 49 -3.70 -18.26 -0.04
CA ASP A 49 -4.75 -18.25 -1.07
C ASP A 49 -5.42 -16.88 -1.13
N ALA A 50 -5.86 -16.34 0.02
CA ALA A 50 -6.48 -15.02 0.10
C ALA A 50 -5.55 -13.91 -0.43
N LEU A 51 -4.24 -13.98 -0.15
CA LEU A 51 -3.25 -13.06 -0.70
C LEU A 51 -3.22 -13.13 -2.23
N ILE A 52 -3.19 -14.33 -2.82
CA ILE A 52 -3.18 -14.51 -4.28
C ILE A 52 -4.44 -13.89 -4.90
N TRP A 53 -5.62 -14.20 -4.36
CA TRP A 53 -6.88 -13.62 -4.84
C TRP A 53 -6.90 -12.10 -4.69
N GLY A 54 -6.43 -11.57 -3.55
CA GLY A 54 -6.33 -10.15 -3.29
C GLY A 54 -5.38 -9.43 -4.23
N LEU A 55 -4.21 -10.01 -4.53
CA LEU A 55 -3.24 -9.43 -5.47
C LEU A 55 -3.77 -9.47 -6.91
N LEU A 56 -4.33 -10.59 -7.37
CA LEU A 56 -4.85 -10.72 -8.73
C LEU A 56 -5.98 -9.71 -9.00
N PHE A 57 -6.98 -9.67 -8.12
CA PHE A 57 -8.09 -8.74 -8.29
C PHE A 57 -7.69 -7.30 -7.97
N GLY A 58 -6.74 -7.09 -7.04
CA GLY A 58 -6.19 -5.77 -6.73
C GLY A 58 -5.47 -5.16 -7.93
N VAL A 59 -4.55 -5.90 -8.56
CA VAL A 59 -3.85 -5.43 -9.77
C VAL A 59 -4.84 -5.18 -10.92
N ALA A 60 -5.79 -6.10 -11.14
CA ALA A 60 -6.83 -5.91 -12.15
C ALA A 60 -7.70 -4.68 -11.88
N GLY A 61 -8.18 -4.52 -10.64
CA GLY A 61 -8.99 -3.38 -10.21
C GLY A 61 -8.23 -2.06 -10.31
N ALA A 62 -6.95 -2.05 -9.94
CA ALA A 62 -6.07 -0.89 -10.07
C ALA A 62 -5.93 -0.45 -11.52
N ARG A 63 -5.84 -1.41 -12.44
CA ARG A 63 -5.76 -1.14 -13.88
C ARG A 63 -7.08 -0.62 -14.43
N VAL A 64 -8.19 -1.28 -14.11
CA VAL A 64 -9.53 -0.83 -14.52
C VAL A 64 -9.79 0.59 -14.04
N TYR A 65 -9.48 0.90 -12.78
CA TYR A 65 -9.63 2.25 -12.24
C TYR A 65 -8.77 3.26 -13.00
N HIS A 66 -7.51 2.95 -13.28
CA HIS A 66 -6.64 3.83 -14.07
C HIS A 66 -7.19 4.09 -15.47
N VAL A 67 -7.71 3.07 -16.16
CA VAL A 67 -8.28 3.20 -17.51
C VAL A 67 -9.54 4.06 -17.50
N LEU A 68 -10.38 3.92 -16.48
CA LEU A 68 -11.62 4.70 -16.34
C LEU A 68 -11.36 6.12 -15.86
N THR A 69 -10.33 6.31 -15.03
CA THR A 69 -9.95 7.60 -14.43
C THR A 69 -8.44 7.85 -14.56
N PRO A 70 -7.92 8.05 -15.79
CA PRO A 70 -6.49 8.30 -15.97
C PRO A 70 -6.08 9.62 -15.29
N SER A 71 -4.91 9.62 -14.64
CA SER A 71 -4.35 10.84 -14.06
C SER A 71 -3.90 11.77 -15.19
N VAL A 72 -4.04 13.09 -15.01
CA VAL A 72 -3.47 14.09 -15.94
C VAL A 72 -1.99 13.83 -16.20
N SER A 73 -1.25 13.41 -15.15
CA SER A 73 0.17 13.09 -15.24
C SER A 73 0.51 11.88 -16.12
N SER A 74 -0.49 11.04 -16.45
CA SER A 74 -0.30 9.90 -17.36
C SER A 74 -0.36 10.29 -18.84
N GLY A 75 -0.83 11.49 -19.17
CA GLY A 75 -0.89 11.99 -20.55
C GLY A 75 -1.87 11.24 -21.46
N VAL A 76 -2.68 10.33 -20.92
CA VAL A 76 -3.67 9.53 -21.66
C VAL A 76 -5.08 9.78 -21.13
N THR A 77 -6.08 9.57 -21.98
CA THR A 77 -7.50 9.71 -21.64
C THR A 77 -8.23 8.38 -21.75
N THR A 78 -9.42 8.28 -21.16
CA THR A 78 -10.28 7.10 -21.33
C THR A 78 -10.60 6.86 -22.81
N ALA A 79 -10.76 7.93 -23.61
CA ALA A 79 -10.98 7.82 -25.06
C ALA A 79 -9.78 7.21 -25.80
N TYR A 80 -8.55 7.46 -25.34
CA TYR A 80 -7.35 6.82 -25.89
C TYR A 80 -7.42 5.29 -25.73
N TYR A 81 -7.82 4.79 -24.55
CA TYR A 81 -7.96 3.35 -24.32
C TYR A 81 -9.06 2.70 -25.14
N LEU A 82 -10.14 3.43 -25.44
CA LEU A 82 -11.21 2.93 -26.32
C LEU A 82 -10.75 2.76 -27.77
N THR A 83 -9.82 3.61 -28.22
CA THR A 83 -9.23 3.52 -29.57
C THR A 83 -8.02 2.58 -29.63
N HIS A 84 -7.37 2.31 -28.50
CA HIS A 84 -6.20 1.44 -28.38
C HIS A 84 -6.42 0.37 -27.28
N PRO A 85 -7.36 -0.58 -27.48
CA PRO A 85 -7.79 -1.50 -26.43
C PRO A 85 -6.68 -2.44 -25.93
N LEU A 86 -5.68 -2.75 -26.76
CA LEU A 86 -4.53 -3.56 -26.33
C LEU A 86 -3.70 -2.87 -25.24
N ASN A 87 -3.73 -1.54 -25.17
CA ASN A 87 -3.00 -0.79 -24.16
C ASN A 87 -3.66 -0.92 -22.77
N ILE A 88 -4.90 -1.42 -22.68
CA ILE A 88 -5.57 -1.69 -21.40
C ILE A 88 -4.83 -2.77 -20.61
N ILE A 89 -4.27 -3.78 -21.29
CA ILE A 89 -3.54 -4.89 -20.65
C ILE A 89 -2.02 -4.66 -20.61
N ASP A 90 -1.54 -3.53 -21.11
CA ASP A 90 -0.12 -3.16 -21.06
C ASP A 90 0.23 -2.50 -19.72
N PHE A 91 0.83 -3.28 -18.82
CA PHE A 91 1.31 -2.83 -17.52
C PHE A 91 2.69 -2.16 -17.56
N SER A 92 3.40 -2.22 -18.70
CA SER A 92 4.78 -1.72 -18.81
C SER A 92 4.86 -0.19 -18.69
N GLN A 93 3.80 0.51 -19.10
CA GLN A 93 3.68 1.97 -19.04
C GLN A 93 3.27 2.48 -17.65
N GLY A 94 3.19 1.60 -16.65
CA GLY A 94 2.62 1.94 -15.34
C GLY A 94 1.11 2.10 -15.41
N GLY A 95 0.55 3.05 -14.64
CA GLY A 95 -0.90 3.32 -14.66
C GLY A 95 -1.72 2.34 -13.83
N LEU A 96 -1.54 2.41 -12.51
CA LEU A 96 -2.29 1.63 -11.52
C LEU A 96 -2.88 2.59 -10.49
N GLY A 97 -4.20 2.57 -10.33
CA GLY A 97 -4.90 3.40 -9.34
C GLY A 97 -5.07 2.69 -8.00
N ILE A 98 -4.62 3.32 -6.91
CA ILE A 98 -4.77 2.78 -5.55
C ILE A 98 -6.25 2.52 -5.18
N PRO A 99 -7.22 3.41 -5.48
CA PRO A 99 -8.63 3.14 -5.14
C PRO A 99 -9.15 1.86 -5.82
N GLY A 100 -8.79 1.66 -7.10
CA GLY A 100 -9.07 0.42 -7.81
C GLY A 100 -8.41 -0.81 -7.20
N ALA A 101 -7.18 -0.67 -6.71
CA ALA A 101 -6.46 -1.75 -6.02
C ALA A 101 -7.19 -2.20 -4.75
N VAL A 102 -7.69 -1.25 -3.96
CA VAL A 102 -8.43 -1.53 -2.73
C VAL A 102 -9.77 -2.20 -3.04
N ILE A 103 -10.56 -1.64 -3.95
CA ILE A 103 -11.86 -2.20 -4.35
C ILE A 103 -11.69 -3.60 -4.94
N GLY A 104 -10.72 -3.75 -5.86
CA GLY A 104 -10.37 -5.03 -6.46
C GLY A 104 -9.92 -6.05 -5.43
N GLY A 105 -9.02 -5.69 -4.52
CA GLY A 105 -8.56 -6.58 -3.45
C GLY A 105 -9.69 -7.08 -2.56
N VAL A 106 -10.59 -6.19 -2.10
CA VAL A 106 -11.77 -6.58 -1.30
C VAL A 106 -12.72 -7.48 -2.10
N LEU A 107 -12.95 -7.18 -3.37
CA LEU A 107 -13.75 -8.03 -4.26
C LEU A 107 -13.12 -9.43 -4.42
N GLY A 108 -11.79 -9.50 -4.59
CA GLY A 108 -11.05 -10.77 -4.67
C GLY A 108 -11.21 -11.60 -3.41
N LEU A 109 -11.07 -10.97 -2.23
CA LEU A 109 -11.31 -11.62 -0.94
C LEU A 109 -12.76 -12.08 -0.79
N TRP A 110 -13.74 -11.30 -1.23
CA TRP A 110 -15.15 -11.69 -1.21
C TRP A 110 -15.43 -12.89 -2.11
N VAL A 111 -14.91 -12.89 -3.34
CA VAL A 111 -15.04 -14.04 -4.26
C VAL A 111 -14.39 -15.29 -3.66
N PHE A 112 -13.19 -15.15 -3.11
CA PHE A 112 -12.48 -16.24 -2.45
C PHE A 112 -13.27 -16.80 -1.25
N ALA A 113 -13.74 -15.93 -0.36
CA ALA A 113 -14.54 -16.27 0.82
C ALA A 113 -15.80 -17.06 0.42
N ARG A 114 -16.51 -16.62 -0.63
CA ARG A 114 -17.68 -17.32 -1.17
C ARG A 114 -17.34 -18.69 -1.72
N ARG A 115 -16.25 -18.82 -2.49
CA ARG A 115 -15.83 -20.11 -3.07
C ARG A 115 -15.37 -21.11 -2.01
N ARG A 116 -14.69 -20.65 -0.96
CA ARG A 116 -14.22 -21.49 0.14
C ARG A 116 -15.24 -21.67 1.27
N LYS A 117 -16.40 -21.02 1.19
CA LYS A 117 -17.44 -21.01 2.24
C LYS A 117 -16.91 -20.51 3.60
N ILE A 118 -16.10 -19.46 3.56
CA ILE A 118 -15.51 -18.82 4.74
C ILE A 118 -16.16 -17.45 4.93
N ASP A 119 -16.28 -17.00 6.18
CA ASP A 119 -16.74 -15.65 6.48
C ASP A 119 -15.71 -14.62 6.01
N LEU A 120 -16.13 -13.67 5.17
CA LEU A 120 -15.28 -12.58 4.71
C LEU A 120 -14.78 -11.73 5.88
N SER A 121 -15.60 -11.53 6.91
CA SER A 121 -15.29 -10.72 8.08
C SER A 121 -14.10 -11.32 8.85
N LEU A 122 -14.03 -12.65 8.94
CA LEU A 122 -12.87 -13.35 9.50
C LEU A 122 -11.59 -13.05 8.71
N LEU A 123 -11.66 -13.11 7.37
CA LEU A 123 -10.50 -12.82 6.51
C LEU A 123 -10.04 -11.36 6.64
N LEU A 124 -10.99 -10.43 6.69
CA LEU A 124 -10.72 -9.00 6.86
C LEU A 124 -10.09 -8.72 8.24
N ASP A 125 -10.59 -9.35 9.31
CA ASP A 125 -10.02 -9.20 10.65
C ASP A 125 -8.57 -9.68 10.72
N VAL A 126 -8.28 -10.88 10.23
CA VAL A 126 -6.88 -11.40 10.26
C VAL A 126 -5.97 -10.65 9.30
N ALA A 127 -6.52 -10.06 8.24
CA ALA A 127 -5.77 -9.20 7.33
C ALA A 127 -5.47 -7.82 7.93
N ALA A 128 -6.31 -7.28 8.82
CA ALA A 128 -6.20 -5.88 9.26
C ALA A 128 -4.85 -5.51 9.91
N PRO A 129 -4.30 -6.27 10.88
CA PRO A 129 -2.96 -6.01 11.40
C PRO A 129 -1.87 -6.18 10.33
N GLY A 130 -2.05 -7.16 9.44
CA GLY A 130 -1.16 -7.42 8.32
C GLY A 130 -1.13 -6.28 7.30
N LEU A 131 -2.28 -5.67 6.98
CA LEU A 131 -2.39 -4.52 6.10
C LEU A 131 -1.63 -3.31 6.67
N ALA A 132 -1.83 -3.01 7.95
CA ALA A 132 -1.07 -1.96 8.63
C ALA A 132 0.44 -2.25 8.63
N LEU A 133 0.85 -3.50 8.84
CA LEU A 133 2.26 -3.90 8.75
C LEU A 133 2.82 -3.74 7.33
N ALA A 134 2.07 -4.16 6.31
CA ALA A 134 2.45 -4.01 4.91
C ALA A 134 2.59 -2.53 4.53
N GLN A 135 1.70 -1.66 5.02
CA GLN A 135 1.82 -0.21 4.84
C GLN A 135 3.07 0.33 5.52
N ALA A 136 3.37 -0.09 6.75
CA ALA A 136 4.58 0.32 7.46
C ALA A 136 5.86 -0.02 6.69
N ILE A 137 5.94 -1.24 6.17
CA ILE A 137 7.06 -1.72 5.35
C ILE A 137 7.10 -0.99 4.00
N GLY A 138 5.94 -0.87 3.33
CA GLY A 138 5.81 -0.26 2.01
C GLY A 138 6.30 1.18 1.95
N ARG A 139 6.16 1.95 3.04
CA ARG A 139 6.67 3.33 3.12
C ARG A 139 8.18 3.46 2.93
N TRP A 140 8.95 2.40 3.20
CA TRP A 140 10.38 2.40 2.90
C TRP A 140 10.68 2.40 1.40
N GLY A 141 9.73 1.96 0.57
CA GLY A 141 9.81 2.16 -0.87
C GLY A 141 9.87 3.66 -1.22
N ASN A 142 9.06 4.49 -0.56
CA ASN A 142 9.07 5.94 -0.80
C ASN A 142 10.42 6.57 -0.43
N PHE A 143 11.09 6.08 0.61
CA PHE A 143 12.44 6.51 0.94
C PHE A 143 13.46 6.21 -0.16
N VAL A 144 13.45 4.99 -0.70
CA VAL A 144 14.35 4.59 -1.79
C VAL A 144 14.10 5.42 -3.04
N ASN A 145 12.82 5.63 -3.38
CA ASN A 145 12.40 6.49 -4.49
C ASN A 145 12.64 7.99 -4.23
N GLN A 146 12.92 8.39 -2.99
CA GLN A 146 12.98 9.78 -2.55
C GLN A 146 11.72 10.58 -2.89
N GLU A 147 10.56 10.01 -2.58
CA GLU A 147 9.26 10.65 -2.71
C GLU A 147 8.53 10.68 -1.36
N LEU A 148 7.40 11.38 -1.29
CA LEU A 148 6.55 11.47 -0.08
C LEU A 148 7.33 11.95 1.16
N TYR A 149 8.10 13.03 1.00
CA TYR A 149 8.74 13.76 2.10
C TYR A 149 7.95 15.03 2.45
N GLY A 150 8.18 15.55 3.65
CA GLY A 150 7.53 16.75 4.18
C GLY A 150 8.38 18.01 3.96
N PRO A 151 8.07 19.14 4.63
CA PRO A 151 8.71 20.42 4.39
C PRO A 151 10.22 20.42 4.69
N PRO A 152 10.97 21.41 4.18
CA PRO A 152 12.35 21.63 4.56
C PRO A 152 12.50 21.69 6.08
N THR A 153 13.58 21.11 6.60
CA THR A 153 13.80 21.02 8.05
C THR A 153 15.26 21.11 8.42
N SER A 154 15.55 21.77 9.54
CA SER A 154 16.87 21.81 10.16
C SER A 154 17.05 20.74 11.26
N LEU A 155 16.01 19.95 11.54
CA LEU A 155 16.03 18.92 12.58
C LEU A 155 17.08 17.82 12.28
N PRO A 156 17.67 17.21 13.32
CA PRO A 156 18.78 16.29 13.13
C PRO A 156 18.40 15.02 12.37
N TRP A 157 17.12 14.62 12.36
CA TRP A 157 16.59 13.49 11.60
C TRP A 157 16.03 13.84 10.21
N GLY A 158 16.24 15.09 9.73
CA GLY A 158 15.89 15.47 8.37
C GLY A 158 16.68 14.66 7.34
N ILE A 159 16.00 14.16 6.30
CA ILE A 159 16.61 13.33 5.25
C ILE A 159 17.05 14.17 4.07
N TYR A 160 18.12 13.74 3.41
CA TYR A 160 18.58 14.35 2.17
C TYR A 160 17.75 13.89 0.98
N ILE A 161 17.34 14.84 0.14
CA ILE A 161 16.67 14.57 -1.15
C ILE A 161 17.57 15.06 -2.28
N ARG A 162 17.81 14.18 -3.27
CA ARG A 162 18.62 14.48 -4.46
C ARG A 162 17.94 15.59 -5.27
N PRO A 163 18.70 16.52 -5.90
CA PRO A 163 18.15 17.66 -6.63
C PRO A 163 17.03 17.31 -7.60
N GLU A 164 17.18 16.21 -8.36
CA GLU A 164 16.21 15.73 -9.35
C GLU A 164 14.88 15.23 -8.78
N ASN A 165 14.84 14.92 -7.48
CA ASN A 165 13.65 14.43 -6.78
C ASN A 165 13.01 15.52 -5.91
N ARG A 166 13.53 16.76 -5.93
CA ARG A 166 12.99 17.89 -5.15
C ARG A 166 11.70 18.41 -5.80
N LEU A 167 10.71 18.71 -4.99
CA LEU A 167 9.47 19.33 -5.42
C LEU A 167 9.77 20.74 -5.93
N SER A 168 9.03 21.13 -6.97
CA SER A 168 9.11 22.47 -7.53
C SER A 168 8.85 23.53 -6.44
N GLY A 169 9.72 24.54 -6.35
CA GLY A 169 9.67 25.58 -5.31
C GLY A 169 10.47 25.26 -4.04
N PHE A 170 11.11 24.09 -3.96
CA PHE A 170 11.95 23.67 -2.82
C PHE A 170 13.36 23.23 -3.24
N GLU A 171 13.82 23.61 -4.43
CA GLU A 171 15.07 23.16 -5.04
C GLU A 171 16.32 23.56 -4.23
N ASP A 172 16.26 24.72 -3.56
CA ASP A 172 17.37 25.27 -2.77
C ASP A 172 17.57 24.55 -1.42
N PHE A 173 16.59 23.75 -0.98
CA PHE A 173 16.68 23.00 0.26
C PHE A 173 17.28 21.62 0.04
N THR A 174 18.10 21.17 1.00
CA THR A 174 18.76 19.85 0.93
C THR A 174 18.16 18.83 1.89
N ARG A 175 17.53 19.28 2.98
CA ARG A 175 17.00 18.40 4.05
C ARG A 175 15.52 18.63 4.27
N PHE A 176 14.78 17.52 4.37
CA PHE A 176 13.32 17.51 4.46
C PHE A 176 12.84 16.60 5.59
N HIS A 177 11.64 16.86 6.09
CA HIS A 177 10.99 15.96 7.04
C HIS A 177 10.77 14.57 6.42
N PRO A 178 11.16 13.47 7.09
CA PRO A 178 10.97 12.12 6.58
C PRO A 178 9.51 11.67 6.77
N LEU A 179 8.58 12.23 6.00
CA LEU A 179 7.16 11.94 6.14
C LEU A 179 6.85 10.46 5.89
N PHE A 180 7.56 9.80 4.96
CA PHE A 180 7.51 8.34 4.80
C PHE A 180 7.75 7.59 6.13
N LEU A 181 8.68 8.06 6.96
CA LEU A 181 9.03 7.44 8.24
C LEU A 181 7.94 7.69 9.27
N TYR A 182 7.38 8.90 9.32
CA TYR A 182 6.27 9.21 10.21
C TYR A 182 5.06 8.34 9.90
N GLU A 183 4.75 8.17 8.60
CA GLU A 183 3.72 7.24 8.14
C GLU A 183 4.07 5.78 8.43
N SER A 184 5.33 5.37 8.27
CA SER A 184 5.79 4.01 8.57
C SER A 184 5.59 3.70 10.06
N LEU A 185 6.00 4.61 10.95
CA LEU A 185 5.87 4.47 12.38
C LEU A 185 4.40 4.44 12.82
N TRP A 186 3.55 5.30 12.27
CA TRP A 186 2.12 5.27 12.55
C TRP A 186 1.51 3.92 12.19
N ASN A 187 1.80 3.42 10.98
CA ASN A 187 1.28 2.15 10.51
C ASN A 187 1.82 0.97 11.33
N LEU A 188 3.07 1.04 11.79
CA LEU A 188 3.65 0.02 12.68
C LEU A 188 2.97 0.04 14.05
N VAL A 189 2.77 1.22 14.65
CA VAL A 189 2.01 1.37 15.91
C VAL A 189 0.60 0.83 15.73
N ASN A 190 -0.06 1.12 14.61
CA ASN A 190 -1.39 0.60 14.32
C ASN A 190 -1.40 -0.93 14.19
N ALA A 191 -0.43 -1.51 13.48
CA ALA A 191 -0.29 -2.97 13.35
C ALA A 191 -0.12 -3.64 14.72
N VAL A 192 0.77 -3.09 15.56
CA VAL A 192 1.01 -3.59 16.93
C VAL A 192 -0.25 -3.43 17.79
N PHE A 193 -0.93 -2.29 17.70
CA PHE A 193 -2.16 -2.03 18.43
C PHE A 193 -3.29 -3.00 18.05
N LEU A 194 -3.54 -3.20 16.75
CA LEU A 194 -4.56 -4.12 16.26
C LEU A 194 -4.23 -5.57 16.66
N PHE A 195 -2.97 -5.96 16.53
CA PHE A 195 -2.52 -7.28 16.95
C PHE A 195 -2.68 -7.49 18.46
N TRP A 196 -2.29 -6.50 19.27
CA TRP A 196 -2.48 -6.52 20.72
C TRP A 196 -3.96 -6.60 21.11
N LEU A 197 -4.82 -5.80 20.45
CA LEU A 197 -6.26 -5.78 20.66
C LEU A 197 -6.87 -7.15 20.36
N TRP A 198 -6.49 -7.75 19.23
CA TRP A 198 -6.89 -9.12 18.89
C TRP A 198 -6.41 -10.14 19.92
N ARG A 199 -5.16 -10.06 20.36
CA ARG A 199 -4.59 -11.04 21.30
C ARG A 199 -5.20 -10.95 22.69
N ARG A 200 -5.50 -9.73 23.15
CA ARG A 200 -6.00 -9.45 24.51
C ARG A 200 -7.51 -9.54 24.62
N HIS A 201 -8.24 -9.16 23.57
CA HIS A 201 -9.69 -9.01 23.58
C HIS A 201 -10.41 -9.82 22.49
N GLY A 202 -9.71 -10.71 21.78
CA GLY A 202 -10.25 -11.49 20.67
C GLY A 202 -11.49 -12.33 20.98
N ASP A 203 -11.68 -12.76 22.23
CA ASP A 203 -12.89 -13.49 22.66
C ASP A 203 -14.11 -12.59 22.82
N ARG A 204 -13.92 -11.28 22.95
CA ARG A 204 -14.98 -10.27 23.09
C ARG A 204 -15.32 -9.59 21.76
N LEU A 205 -14.39 -9.61 20.81
CA LEU A 205 -14.57 -9.01 19.49
C LEU A 205 -15.46 -9.91 18.63
N ARG A 206 -16.44 -9.31 17.97
CA ARG A 206 -17.22 -9.96 16.92
C ARG A 206 -16.38 -9.98 15.64
N GLN A 207 -16.72 -10.89 14.73
CA GLN A 207 -16.07 -10.91 13.43
C GLN A 207 -16.39 -9.62 12.67
N GLY A 208 -15.36 -8.96 12.16
CA GLY A 208 -15.41 -7.67 11.50
C GLY A 208 -15.01 -6.50 12.40
N ASP A 209 -15.07 -6.64 13.73
CA ASP A 209 -14.77 -5.53 14.66
C ASP A 209 -13.32 -5.05 14.51
N LEU A 210 -12.37 -5.98 14.33
CA LEU A 210 -10.96 -5.64 14.23
C LEU A 210 -10.68 -4.87 12.94
N PHE A 211 -11.30 -5.27 11.84
CA PHE A 211 -11.22 -4.53 10.59
C PHE A 211 -11.88 -3.15 10.66
N LEU A 212 -13.01 -3.02 11.36
CA LEU A 212 -13.64 -1.72 11.61
C LEU A 212 -12.74 -0.78 12.43
N VAL A 213 -12.05 -1.31 13.44
CA VAL A 213 -11.04 -0.54 14.20
C VAL A 213 -9.90 -0.08 13.29
N TYR A 214 -9.44 -0.93 12.36
CA TYR A 214 -8.46 -0.52 11.33
C TYR A 214 -8.99 0.61 10.45
N LEU A 215 -10.25 0.53 9.99
CA LEU A 215 -10.89 1.58 9.18
C LEU A 215 -11.05 2.93 9.91
N ILE A 216 -10.93 2.96 11.24
CA ILE A 216 -10.93 4.19 12.03
C ILE A 216 -9.49 4.66 12.27
N THR A 217 -8.63 3.77 12.78
CA THR A 217 -7.26 4.09 13.19
C THR A 217 -6.37 4.52 12.02
N TYR A 218 -6.47 3.87 10.87
CA TYR A 218 -5.65 4.22 9.72
C TYR A 218 -5.95 5.65 9.19
N PRO A 219 -7.21 6.01 8.88
CA PRO A 219 -7.53 7.37 8.43
C PRO A 219 -7.22 8.45 9.46
N VAL A 220 -7.33 8.19 10.77
CA VAL A 220 -6.96 9.16 11.80
C VAL A 220 -5.49 9.55 11.69
N GLY A 221 -4.57 8.58 11.61
CA GLY A 221 -3.15 8.92 11.43
C GLY A 221 -2.87 9.56 10.08
N ARG A 222 -3.57 9.12 9.03
CA ARG A 222 -3.44 9.73 7.71
C ARG A 222 -3.83 11.20 7.73
N PHE A 223 -4.96 11.53 8.38
CA PHE A 223 -5.43 12.89 8.58
C PHE A 223 -4.43 13.74 9.36
N LEU A 224 -3.89 13.21 10.46
CA LEU A 224 -2.88 13.93 11.26
C LEU A 224 -1.59 14.22 10.47
N LEU A 225 -1.17 13.29 9.62
CA LEU A 225 0.05 13.44 8.82
C LEU A 225 -0.14 14.35 7.60
N GLU A 226 -1.38 14.55 7.14
CA GLU A 226 -1.67 15.50 6.06
C GLU A 226 -1.30 16.93 6.45
N PHE A 227 -1.46 17.33 7.72
CA PHE A 227 -1.02 18.65 8.22
C PHE A 227 0.49 18.91 8.14
N ILE A 228 1.29 17.85 7.99
CA ILE A 228 2.75 17.93 7.87
C ILE A 228 3.18 17.76 6.40
N ARG A 229 2.26 17.35 5.52
CA ARG A 229 2.59 17.06 4.14
C ARG A 229 2.87 18.36 3.38
N LEU A 230 3.87 18.31 2.51
CA LEU A 230 4.01 19.33 1.48
C LEU A 230 2.90 19.09 0.46
N ASP A 231 1.88 19.93 0.49
CA ASP A 231 0.87 19.89 -0.55
C ASP A 231 1.49 20.32 -1.88
N PHE A 232 1.46 19.41 -2.85
CA PHE A 232 0.97 19.81 -4.16
C PHE A 232 -0.54 19.76 -4.02
N VAL A 233 -1.19 20.90 -3.80
CA VAL A 233 -2.60 21.03 -4.15
C VAL A 233 -2.61 21.11 -5.68
N PRO A 234 -2.97 20.06 -6.46
CA PRO A 234 -3.69 20.40 -7.68
C PRO A 234 -4.95 21.09 -7.14
N ALA A 235 -5.03 22.40 -7.37
CA ALA A 235 -6.14 23.23 -6.96
C ALA A 235 -7.43 22.41 -7.01
N PHE A 236 -8.17 22.36 -5.90
CA PHE A 236 -9.60 22.18 -6.03
C PHE A 236 -10.08 23.34 -6.91
N GLY A 237 -10.23 23.03 -8.19
CA GLY A 237 -10.76 23.83 -9.28
C GLY A 237 -11.41 22.87 -10.24
#